data_AF-A0A1G2DBM7-F1
#
_entry.id   AF-A0A1G2DBM7-F1
#
_cell.length_a   1.000
_cell.length_b   1.000
_cell.length_c   1.000
_cell.angle_alpha   90.00
_cell.angle_beta   90.00
_cell.angle_gamma   90.00
#
_symmetry.space_group_name_H-M   'P 1'
#
loop_
_entity.id
_entity.type
_entity.pdbx_description
1 polymer ?
#
loop_
_entity_poly.entity_id
_entity_poly.type
_entity_poly.pdbx_seq_one_letter_code
_entity_poly.pdbx_strand_id
1 'polypeptide(L)'
;MENSEKPREETPMGRVWLIVLASMCFTLGASWIWHLSGMNGLARKNNAERERIVENTSRITAYRDVLKEEGAERAKEYLKSQSNTYGN
;
A
#
# COMPACT_ATOMS: atom_id res chain seq x y z
N MET A 1 37.79 55.54 -30.66
CA MET A 1 37.26 54.83 -29.48
C MET A 1 35.78 54.63 -29.73
N GLU A 2 35.39 53.44 -30.18
CA GLU A 2 33.98 53.11 -30.38
C GLU A 2 33.75 51.81 -29.61
N ASN A 3 33.35 51.96 -28.36
CA ASN A 3 32.89 50.82 -27.56
C ASN A 3 31.49 50.49 -28.04
N SER A 4 31.39 49.52 -28.95
CA SER A 4 30.11 48.91 -29.29
C SER A 4 29.63 48.10 -28.09
N GLU A 5 28.88 48.75 -27.19
CA GLU A 5 28.13 48.05 -26.15
C GLU A 5 27.16 47.09 -26.83
N LYS A 6 27.48 45.79 -26.79
CA LYS A 6 26.54 44.74 -27.19
C LYS A 6 25.29 44.86 -26.32
N PRO A 7 24.08 44.81 -26.90
CA PRO A 7 22.87 44.79 -26.10
C PRO A 7 22.91 43.54 -25.22
N ARG A 8 22.82 43.72 -23.89
CA ARG A 8 22.60 42.61 -22.98
C ARG A 8 21.23 42.04 -23.32
N GLU A 9 21.20 40.85 -23.91
CA GLU A 9 19.97 40.06 -24.01
C GLU A 9 19.50 39.78 -22.58
N GLU A 10 18.55 40.59 -22.10
CA GLU A 10 17.80 40.30 -20.89
C GLU A 10 16.95 39.06 -21.15
N THR A 11 17.57 37.89 -20.99
CA THR A 11 16.81 36.65 -20.85
C THR A 11 15.77 36.87 -19.75
N PRO A 12 14.47 36.68 -20.02
CA PRO A 12 13.45 36.94 -19.02
C PRO A 12 13.61 35.88 -17.93
N MET A 13 14.36 36.22 -16.89
CA MET A 13 14.70 35.35 -15.77
C MET A 13 13.44 34.71 -15.17
N GLY A 14 12.29 35.40 -15.21
CA GLY A 14 10.99 34.84 -14.80
C GLY A 14 10.58 33.57 -15.55
N ARG A 15 10.86 33.44 -16.86
CA ARG A 15 10.57 32.21 -17.62
C ARG A 15 11.47 31.05 -17.20
N VAL A 16 12.75 31.35 -16.94
CA VAL A 16 13.72 30.34 -16.47
C VAL A 16 13.31 29.83 -15.08
N TRP A 17 12.96 30.73 -14.17
CA TRP A 17 12.51 30.37 -12.83
C TRP A 17 11.20 29.57 -12.83
N LEU A 18 10.26 29.85 -13.75
CA LEU A 18 9.05 29.04 -13.90
C LEU A 18 9.36 27.60 -14.34
N ILE A 19 10.31 27.41 -15.26
CA ILE A 19 10.74 26.07 -15.71
C ILE A 19 11.43 25.33 -14.56
N VAL A 20 12.27 26.02 -13.78
CA VAL A 20 12.92 25.45 -12.58
C VAL A 20 11.89 25.06 -11.53
N LEU A 21 10.91 25.93 -11.25
CA LEU A 21 9.84 25.62 -10.30
C LEU A 21 9.01 24.41 -10.77
N ALA A 22 8.66 24.37 -12.06
CA ALA A 22 7.93 23.25 -12.63
C ALA A 22 8.72 21.93 -12.55
N SER A 23 10.04 21.96 -12.76
CA SER A 23 10.88 20.76 -12.64
C SER A 23 11.01 20.28 -11.19
N MET A 24 11.10 21.21 -10.23
CA MET A 24 11.07 20.89 -8.80
C MET A 24 9.72 20.29 -8.39
N CYS A 25 8.60 20.87 -8.83
CA CYS A 25 7.27 20.32 -8.58
C CYS A 25 7.08 18.95 -9.21
N PHE A 26 7.65 18.70 -10.40
CA PHE A 26 7.55 17.41 -11.07
C PHE A 26 8.31 16.32 -10.32
N THR A 27 9.55 16.58 -9.90
CA THR A 27 10.37 15.62 -9.16
C THR A 27 9.78 15.31 -7.78
N LEU A 28 9.31 16.34 -7.07
CA LEU A 28 8.62 16.17 -5.78
C LEU A 28 7.27 15.46 -5.94
N GLY A 29 6.49 15.81 -6.97
CA GLY A 29 5.21 15.18 -7.27
C GLY A 29 5.35 13.70 -7.62
N ALA A 30 6.33 13.35 -8.47
CA ALA A 30 6.62 11.96 -8.81
C ALA A 30 7.07 11.15 -7.58
N SER A 31 7.94 11.73 -6.74
CA SER A 31 8.37 11.09 -5.48
C SER A 31 7.20 10.88 -4.51
N TRP A 32 6.33 11.87 -4.38
CA TRP A 32 5.14 11.80 -3.53
C TRP A 32 4.14 10.74 -4.01
N ILE A 33 3.87 10.69 -5.32
CA ILE A 33 2.98 9.69 -5.93
C ILE A 33 3.53 8.28 -5.72
N TRP A 34 4.83 8.08 -5.89
CA TRP A 34 5.48 6.81 -5.60
C TRP A 34 5.30 6.39 -4.14
N HIS A 35 5.50 7.32 -3.21
CA HIS A 35 5.34 7.06 -1.78
C HIS A 35 3.90 6.71 -1.40
N LEU A 36 2.91 7.43 -1.95
CA LEU A 36 1.49 7.14 -1.74
C LEU A 36 1.07 5.79 -2.34
N SER A 37 1.59 5.45 -3.52
CA SER A 37 1.34 4.15 -4.15
C SER A 37 1.87 3.00 -3.30
N GLY A 38 3.08 3.15 -2.75
CA GLY A 38 3.67 2.18 -1.82
C GLY A 38 2.86 2.00 -0.53
N MET A 39 2.43 3.10 0.09
CA MET A 39 1.62 3.06 1.32
C MET A 39 0.26 2.39 1.11
N ASN A 40 -0.44 2.71 0.02
CA ASN A 40 -1.73 2.09 -0.29
C ASN A 40 -1.59 0.60 -0.62
N GLY A 41 -0.51 0.20 -1.29
CA GLY A 41 -0.21 -1.21 -1.54
C GLY A 41 0.06 -2.00 -0.26
N LEU A 42 0.83 -1.41 0.67
CA LEU A 42 1.13 -2.00 1.99
C LEU A 42 -0.12 -2.09 2.87
N ALA A 43 -0.96 -1.05 2.89
CA ALA A 43 -2.21 -1.05 3.67
C ALA A 43 -3.17 -2.15 3.20
N ARG A 44 -3.32 -2.35 1.88
CA ARG A 44 -4.17 -3.41 1.33
C ARG A 44 -3.63 -4.81 1.66
N LYS A 45 -2.31 -5.01 1.61
CA LYS A 45 -1.68 -6.29 2.01
C LYS A 45 -1.87 -6.57 3.50
N ASN A 46 -1.64 -5.58 4.35
CA ASN A 46 -1.82 -5.72 5.81
C ASN A 46 -3.28 -5.99 6.19
N ASN A 47 -4.25 -5.37 5.52
CA ASN A 47 -5.66 -5.63 5.77
C ASN A 47 -6.04 -7.05 5.32
N ALA A 48 -5.59 -7.49 4.15
CA ALA A 48 -5.84 -8.86 3.69
C ALA A 48 -5.19 -9.91 4.60
N GLU A 49 -4.01 -9.63 5.14
CA GLU A 49 -3.34 -10.51 6.11
C GLU A 49 -4.05 -10.52 7.46
N ARG A 50 -4.50 -9.36 7.95
CA ARG A 50 -5.31 -9.26 9.17
C ARG A 50 -6.63 -10.02 9.05
N GLU A 51 -7.34 -9.89 7.93
CA GLU A 51 -8.58 -10.62 7.67
C GLU A 51 -8.35 -12.13 7.73
N ARG A 52 -7.27 -12.63 7.10
CA ARG A 52 -6.89 -14.05 7.16
C ARG A 52 -6.55 -14.51 8.58
N ILE A 53 -5.85 -13.69 9.37
CA ILE A 53 -5.51 -14.01 10.75
C ILE A 53 -6.78 -14.07 11.62
N VAL A 54 -7.70 -13.12 11.44
CA VAL A 54 -8.97 -13.09 12.18
C VAL A 54 -9.82 -14.31 11.83
N GLU A 55 -9.92 -14.67 10.54
CA GLU A 55 -10.63 -15.87 10.09
C GLU A 55 -9.99 -17.15 10.67
N ASN A 56 -8.66 -17.25 10.68
CA ASN A 56 -8.01 -18.43 11.26
C ASN A 56 -8.21 -18.49 12.79
N THR A 57 -8.16 -17.34 13.46
CA THR A 57 -8.42 -17.26 14.90
C THR A 57 -9.85 -17.64 15.25
N SER A 58 -10.83 -17.23 14.44
CA SER A 58 -12.24 -17.61 14.65
C SER A 58 -12.45 -19.11 14.47
N ARG A 59 -11.79 -19.73 13.48
CA ARG A 59 -11.84 -21.18 13.26
C ARG A 59 -11.25 -21.98 14.41
N ILE A 60 -10.10 -21.55 14.94
CA ILE A 60 -9.47 -22.17 16.12
C ILE A 60 -10.38 -22.03 17.34
N THR A 61 -11.00 -20.85 17.52
CA THR A 61 -11.92 -20.58 18.63
C THR A 61 -13.14 -21.49 18.56
N ALA A 62 -13.78 -21.60 17.39
CA ALA A 62 -14.91 -22.48 17.17
C ALA A 62 -14.56 -23.96 17.38
N TYR A 63 -13.39 -24.42 16.89
CA TYR A 63 -12.91 -25.77 17.17
C TYR A 63 -12.73 -26.02 18.67
N ARG A 64 -12.14 -25.07 19.40
CA ARG A 64 -11.97 -25.16 20.85
C ARG A 64 -13.32 -25.23 21.57
N ASP A 65 -14.30 -24.47 21.13
CA ASP A 65 -15.62 -24.43 21.76
C ASP A 65 -16.36 -25.76 21.53
N VAL A 66 -16.35 -26.30 20.29
CA VAL A 66 -16.84 -27.66 19.99
C VAL A 66 -16.11 -28.72 20.81
N LEU A 67 -14.79 -28.60 20.97
CA LEU A 67 -14.00 -29.55 21.77
C LEU A 67 -14.40 -29.53 23.25
N LYS A 68 -14.74 -28.37 23.79
CA LYS A 68 -15.18 -28.21 25.19
C LYS A 68 -16.61 -28.68 25.42
N GLU A 69 -17.50 -28.42 24.47
CA GLU A 69 -18.94 -28.69 24.63
C GLU A 69 -19.35 -30.10 24.17
N GLU A 70 -18.82 -30.56 23.04
CA GLU A 70 -19.23 -31.82 22.39
C GLU A 70 -18.16 -32.92 22.47
N GLY A 71 -16.91 -32.54 22.79
CA GLY A 71 -15.81 -33.47 22.97
C GLY A 71 -15.03 -33.81 21.68
N ALA A 72 -14.06 -34.70 21.81
CA ALA A 72 -13.01 -34.91 20.81
C ALA A 72 -13.50 -35.47 19.46
N GLU A 73 -14.52 -36.34 19.46
CA GLU A 73 -15.05 -36.93 18.22
C GLU A 73 -15.76 -35.89 17.35
N ARG A 74 -16.60 -35.05 17.96
CA ARG A 74 -17.29 -33.97 17.25
C ARG A 74 -16.34 -32.87 16.78
N ALA A 75 -15.30 -32.58 17.55
CA ALA A 75 -14.26 -31.64 17.14
C ALA A 75 -13.50 -32.13 15.88
N LYS A 76 -13.24 -33.44 15.74
CA LYS A 76 -12.66 -34.03 14.52
C LYS A 76 -13.59 -33.92 13.32
N GLU A 77 -14.89 -34.15 13.51
CA GLU A 77 -15.90 -33.97 12.44
C GLU A 77 -15.97 -32.51 11.98
N TYR A 78 -15.92 -31.56 12.92
CA TYR A 78 -15.85 -30.13 12.62
C TYR A 78 -14.62 -29.80 11.75
N LEU A 79 -13.42 -30.28 12.11
CA LEU A 79 -12.22 -30.10 11.29
C LEU A 79 -12.37 -30.71 9.89
N LYS A 80 -12.99 -31.88 9.77
CA LYS A 80 -13.24 -32.54 8.48
C LYS A 80 -14.22 -31.73 7.61
N SER A 81 -15.27 -31.17 8.20
CA SER A 81 -16.21 -30.28 7.49
C SER A 81 -15.51 -29.03 6.97
N GLN A 82 -14.65 -28.43 7.80
CA GLN A 82 -13.86 -27.25 7.48
C GLN A 82 -12.81 -27.51 6.39
N SER A 83 -12.23 -28.72 6.34
CA SER A 83 -11.32 -29.14 5.26
C SER A 83 -12.05 -29.29 3.92
N ASN A 84 -13.32 -29.69 3.93
CA ASN A 84 -14.10 -29.93 2.71
C ASN A 84 -14.64 -28.62 2.10
N THR A 85 -14.94 -27.61 2.93
CA THR A 85 -15.44 -26.30 2.49
C THR A 85 -14.35 -25.41 1.89
N TYR A 86 -13.10 -25.54 2.33
CA TYR A 86 -11.98 -24.68 1.94
C TYR A 86 -10.88 -25.45 1.17
N GLY A 87 -11.27 -26.54 0.50
CA GLY A 87 -10.39 -27.59 -0.01
C GLY A 87 -9.08 -27.15 -0.67
N ASN A 88 -8.00 -27.77 -0.21
CA ASN A 88 -6.92 -28.28 -1.07
C ASN A 88 -7.48 -29.30 -2.06
#